data_AF-A0AAE4P2U4-F1
#
_entry.id   AF-A0AAE4P2U4-F1
#
_cell.length_a   1.000
_cell.length_b   1.000
_cell.length_c   1.000
_cell.angle_alpha   90.00
_cell.angle_beta   90.00
_cell.angle_gamma   90.00
#
_symmetry.space_group_name_H-M   'P 1'
#
loop_
_entity.id
_entity.type
_entity.pdbx_description
1 polymer ?
#
loop_
_entity_poly.entity_id
_entity_poly.type
_entity_poly.pdbx_seq_one_letter_code
_entity_poly.pdbx_strand_id
1 'polypeptide(L)'
;MAITLTPVNPDIIRMDIKMNIPQGDIISFLQMRGYEIKAFVQVIPAEESMLITEPRKEIHTFTATKSWQRQCENTLYLAIFEKEIKELLKGL
;
A
#
# COMPACT_ATOMS: atom_id res chain seq x y z
N MET A 1 -17.22 -1.67 7.64
CA MET A 1 -16.42 -2.87 7.33
C MET A 1 -17.37 -3.96 6.91
N ALA A 2 -17.14 -4.61 5.77
CA ALA A 2 -17.91 -5.76 5.32
C ALA A 2 -16.96 -6.96 5.19
N ILE A 3 -17.31 -8.06 5.87
CA ILE A 3 -16.59 -9.33 5.80
C ILE A 3 -17.59 -10.37 5.33
N THR A 4 -17.29 -11.04 4.22
CA THR A 4 -18.10 -12.13 3.68
C THR A 4 -17.29 -13.41 3.70
N LEU A 5 -17.86 -14.48 4.26
CA LEU A 5 -17.28 -15.82 4.28
C LEU A 5 -18.13 -16.76 3.43
N THR A 6 -17.48 -17.44 2.48
CA THR A 6 -18.15 -18.37 1.57
C THR A 6 -17.41 -19.70 1.58
N PRO A 7 -18.08 -20.84 1.88
CA PRO A 7 -17.45 -22.14 1.73
C PRO A 7 -17.18 -22.40 0.25
N VAL A 8 -15.93 -22.75 -0.09
CA VAL A 8 -15.53 -23.13 -1.45
C VAL A 8 -15.56 -24.65 -1.58
N ASN A 9 -15.07 -25.36 -0.56
CA ASN A 9 -15.18 -26.80 -0.38
C ASN A 9 -15.10 -27.13 1.14
N PRO A 10 -15.17 -28.40 1.59
CA PRO A 10 -15.20 -28.74 3.01
C PRO A 10 -14.07 -28.17 3.86
N ASP A 11 -12.88 -27.98 3.28
CA ASP A 11 -11.66 -27.57 3.99
C ASP A 11 -11.20 -26.14 3.62
N ILE A 12 -11.87 -25.48 2.67
CA ILE A 12 -11.49 -24.15 2.17
C ILE A 12 -12.65 -23.17 2.31
N ILE A 13 -12.41 -22.13 3.11
CA ILE A 13 -13.29 -20.96 3.23
C ILE A 13 -12.66 -19.79 2.48
N ARG A 14 -13.42 -19.17 1.57
CA ARG A 14 -13.06 -17.89 0.97
C ARG A 14 -13.51 -16.76 1.89
N MET A 15 -12.60 -15.82 2.15
CA MET A 15 -12.87 -14.61 2.91
C MET A 15 -12.67 -13.37 2.02
N ASP A 16 -13.72 -12.58 1.85
CA ASP A 16 -13.66 -11.27 1.18
C ASP A 16 -13.82 -10.15 2.22
N ILE A 17 -12.83 -9.26 2.33
CA ILE A 17 -12.85 -8.12 3.25
C ILE A 17 -12.91 -6.82 2.42
N LYS A 18 -13.88 -5.97 2.71
CA LYS A 18 -13.98 -4.61 2.17
C LYS A 18 -14.09 -3.59 3.29
N MET A 19 -13.19 -2.62 3.31
CA MET A 19 -13.18 -1.57 4.32
C MET A 19 -12.56 -0.28 3.79
N ASN A 20 -12.98 0.84 4.35
CA ASN A 20 -12.31 2.12 4.24
C ASN A 20 -11.46 2.32 5.49
N ILE A 21 -10.20 2.69 5.33
CA ILE A 21 -9.26 2.90 6.43
C ILE A 21 -8.77 4.35 6.39
N PRO A 22 -8.85 5.09 7.50
CA PRO A 22 -8.20 6.40 7.60
C PRO A 22 -6.70 6.29 7.33
N GLN A 23 -6.14 7.25 6.58
CA GLN A 23 -4.71 7.27 6.29
C GLN A 23 -3.84 7.28 7.55
N GLY A 24 -4.28 7.99 8.60
CA GLY A 24 -3.59 8.04 9.89
C GLY A 24 -3.47 6.69 10.59
N ASP A 25 -4.46 5.81 10.41
CA ASP A 25 -4.44 4.47 11.00
C ASP A 25 -3.43 3.57 10.27
N ILE A 26 -3.32 3.70 8.94
CA ILE A 26 -2.30 3.02 8.14
C ILE A 26 -0.89 3.48 8.58
N ILE A 27 -0.69 4.78 8.73
CA ILE A 27 0.58 5.36 9.19
C ILE A 27 0.93 4.83 10.59
N SER A 28 -0.04 4.85 11.52
CA SER A 28 0.16 4.38 12.89
C SER A 28 0.52 2.89 12.92
N PHE A 29 -0.17 2.06 12.12
CA PHE A 29 0.14 0.64 11.98
C PHE A 29 1.58 0.41 11.51
N LEU A 30 2.02 1.13 10.48
CA LEU A 30 3.39 1.01 9.95
C LEU A 30 4.43 1.47 10.97
N GLN A 31 4.16 2.56 11.71
CA GLN A 31 5.04 3.01 12.79
C GLN A 31 5.15 1.98 13.91
N MET A 32 4.04 1.34 14.31
CA MET A 32 4.04 0.24 15.29
C MET A 32 4.86 -0.97 14.81
N ARG A 33 4.89 -1.21 13.49
CA ARG A 33 5.74 -2.23 12.85
C ARG A 33 7.21 -1.79 12.72
N GLY A 34 7.57 -0.61 13.23
CA GLY A 34 8.92 -0.07 13.24
C GLY A 34 9.38 0.50 11.91
N TYR A 35 8.46 1.00 11.08
CA TYR A 35 8.80 1.79 9.90
C TYR A 35 8.85 3.27 10.25
N GLU A 36 9.80 3.98 9.66
CA GLU A 36 9.85 5.43 9.68
C GLU A 36 9.04 5.98 8.50
N ILE A 37 8.12 6.91 8.78
CA ILE A 37 7.24 7.51 7.78
C ILE A 37 7.81 8.86 7.38
N LYS A 38 8.07 9.03 6.08
CA LYS A 38 8.71 10.24 5.52
C LYS A 38 7.90 10.76 4.35
N ALA A 39 7.78 12.07 4.24
CA ALA A 39 7.21 12.72 3.06
C ALA A 39 8.03 12.35 1.82
N PHE A 40 7.35 12.13 0.70
CA PHE A 40 7.94 11.74 -0.56
C PHE A 40 7.16 12.36 -1.71
N VAL A 41 7.86 12.80 -2.75
CA VAL A 41 7.24 13.29 -3.98
C VAL A 41 7.50 12.26 -5.06
N GLN A 42 6.46 11.55 -5.46
CA GLN A 42 6.54 10.66 -6.60
C GLN A 42 6.41 11.48 -7.87
N VAL A 43 7.45 11.45 -8.70
CA VAL A 43 7.47 12.15 -9.99
C VAL A 43 7.10 11.14 -11.07
N ILE A 44 5.95 11.38 -11.70
CA ILE A 44 5.55 10.65 -12.90
C ILE A 44 6.06 11.48 -14.09
N PRO A 45 6.99 10.95 -14.90
CA PRO A 45 7.54 11.67 -16.04
C PRO A 45 6.45 11.99 -17.06
N ALA A 46 6.67 13.03 -17.87
CA ALA A 46 5.80 13.28 -19.01
C ALA A 46 5.93 12.12 -20.01
N GLU A 47 4.80 11.67 -20.54
CA GLU A 47 4.75 10.62 -21.56
C GLU A 47 4.24 11.24 -22.86
N GLU A 48 5.09 11.21 -23.90
CA GLU A 48 4.70 11.56 -25.26
C GLU A 48 4.48 10.28 -26.06
N SER A 49 3.24 10.09 -26.50
CA SER A 49 2.85 9.04 -27.44
C SER A 49 2.29 9.66 -28.71
N MET A 50 2.13 8.87 -29.78
CA MET A 50 1.68 9.39 -31.09
C MET A 50 0.34 10.14 -31.06
N LEU A 51 -0.54 9.88 -30.07
CA LEU A 51 -1.88 10.47 -29.99
C LEU A 51 -2.16 11.18 -28.66
N ILE A 52 -1.33 10.99 -27.64
CA ILE A 52 -1.58 11.49 -26.29
C ILE A 52 -0.28 12.07 -25.72
N THR A 53 -0.38 13.28 -25.17
CA THR A 53 0.66 13.90 -24.37
C THR A 53 0.18 13.94 -22.92
N GLU A 54 0.81 13.16 -22.05
CA GLU A 54 0.59 13.25 -20.61
C GLU A 54 1.63 14.18 -19.97
N PRO A 55 1.21 15.26 -19.29
CA PRO A 55 2.15 16.14 -18.62
C PRO A 55 2.79 15.46 -17.41
N ARG A 56 3.98 15.93 -17.02
CA ARG A 56 4.62 15.57 -15.74
C ARG A 56 3.62 15.76 -14.59
N LYS A 57 3.51 14.75 -13.72
CA LYS A 57 2.68 14.81 -12.51
C LYS A 57 3.56 14.59 -11.29
N GLU A 58 3.27 15.33 -10.23
CA GLU A 58 3.89 15.16 -8.92
C GLU A 58 2.81 14.74 -7.93
N ILE A 59 3.06 13.63 -7.24
CA ILE A 59 2.16 13.13 -6.20
C ILE A 59 2.88 13.29 -4.87
N HIS A 60 2.36 14.17 -4.02
CA HIS A 60 2.81 14.33 -2.65
C HIS A 60 2.23 13.22 -1.80
N THR A 61 3.10 12.38 -1.25
CA THR A 61 2.74 11.15 -0.54
C THR A 61 3.76 10.85 0.55
N PHE A 62 3.72 9.62 1.09
CA PHE A 62 4.64 9.13 2.10
C PHE A 62 5.33 7.84 1.67
N THR A 63 6.52 7.63 2.18
CA THR A 63 7.21 6.33 2.16
C THR A 63 7.28 5.78 3.58
N ALA A 64 7.29 4.45 3.69
CA ALA A 64 7.55 3.73 4.93
C ALA A 64 8.85 2.94 4.78
N THR A 65 9.89 3.34 5.51
CA THR A 65 11.24 2.79 5.36
C THR A 65 11.78 2.26 6.68
N LYS A 66 12.53 1.16 6.65
CA LYS A 66 13.44 0.79 7.74
C LYS A 66 14.69 1.68 7.70
N SER A 67 15.46 1.72 8.79
CA SER A 67 16.63 2.60 8.93
C SER A 67 17.69 2.41 7.83
N TRP A 68 17.78 1.22 7.24
CA TRP A 68 18.70 0.90 6.14
C TRP A 68 18.11 1.08 4.73
N GLN A 69 16.81 1.40 4.60
CA GLN A 69 16.13 1.53 3.32
C GLN A 69 16.10 2.99 2.85
N ARG A 70 16.30 3.20 1.55
CA ARG A 70 16.15 4.51 0.90
C ARG A 70 14.70 4.74 0.48
N GLN A 71 14.29 6.01 0.42
CA GLN A 71 13.00 6.38 -0.15
C GLN A 71 13.00 6.22 -1.67
N CYS A 72 12.03 5.47 -2.20
CA CYS A 72 11.74 5.30 -3.63
C CYS A 72 10.29 4.82 -3.83
N GLU A 73 9.85 4.64 -5.08
CA GLU A 73 8.48 4.19 -5.39
C GLU A 73 8.13 2.84 -4.75
N ASN A 74 9.11 1.95 -4.60
CA ASN A 74 8.91 0.63 -3.98
C ASN A 74 8.74 0.70 -2.45
N THR A 75 8.97 1.87 -1.85
CA THR A 75 8.81 2.11 -0.41
C THR A 75 7.63 2.99 -0.07
N LEU A 76 6.74 3.26 -1.04
CA LEU A 76 5.49 3.98 -0.79
C LEU A 76 4.68 3.30 0.31
N TYR A 77 4.14 4.09 1.23
CA TYR A 77 3.53 3.57 2.46
C TYR A 77 2.38 2.59 2.20
N LEU A 78 1.57 2.80 1.14
CA LEU A 78 0.49 1.89 0.76
C LEU A 78 1.01 0.54 0.24
N ALA A 79 2.10 0.52 -0.52
CA ALA A 79 2.70 -0.71 -1.01
C ALA A 79 3.30 -1.53 0.14
N ILE A 80 3.95 -0.86 1.08
CA ILE A 80 4.47 -1.50 2.30
C ILE A 80 3.32 -2.01 3.17
N PHE A 81 2.25 -1.22 3.35
CA PHE A 81 1.07 -1.66 4.09
C PHE A 81 0.41 -2.88 3.48
N GLU A 82 0.21 -2.91 2.16
CA GLU A 82 -0.34 -4.06 1.45
C GLU A 82 0.52 -5.31 1.68
N LYS A 83 1.85 -5.17 1.63
CA LYS A 83 2.78 -6.26 1.91
C LYS A 83 2.62 -6.79 3.34
N GLU A 84 2.62 -5.92 4.35
CA GLU A 84 2.49 -6.29 5.76
C GLU A 84 1.16 -6.99 6.05
N ILE A 85 0.05 -6.51 5.47
CA ILE A 85 -1.26 -7.14 5.63
C ILE A 85 -1.30 -8.52 4.95
N LYS A 86 -0.71 -8.66 3.75
CA LYS A 86 -0.60 -9.98 3.10
C LYS A 86 0.22 -10.96 3.95
N GLU A 87 1.32 -10.50 4.55
CA GLU A 87 2.14 -11.33 5.43
C GLU A 87 1.38 -11.70 6.71
N LEU A 88 0.64 -10.76 7.30
CA LEU A 88 -0.22 -11.03 8.46
C LEU A 88 -1.29 -12.08 8.14
N LEU A 89 -1.96 -11.96 6.99
CA LEU A 89 -3.03 -12.88 6.59
C LEU A 89 -2.52 -14.25 6.13
N LYS A 90 -1.28 -14.35 5.62
CA LYS A 90 -0.65 -15.66 5.33
C LYS A 90 -0.33 -16.47 6.58
N GLY A 91 -0.23 -15.81 7.74
CA GLY A 91 0.00 -16.47 9.02
C GLY A 91 -1.27 -16.96 9.71
N LEU A 92 -2.45 -16.71 9.12
CA LEU A 92 -3.75 -17.24 9.53
C LEU A 92 -4.07 -18.54 8.80
#